data_AF-A0A382T2U9-F1
#
_entry.id   AF-A0A382T2U9-F1
#
_cell.length_a   1.000
_cell.length_b   1.000
_cell.length_c   1.000
_cell.angle_alpha   90.00
_cell.angle_beta   90.00
_cell.angle_gamma   90.00
#
_symmetry.space_group_name_H-M   'P 1'
#
loop_
_entity.id
_entity.type
_entity.pdbx_description
1 polymer ?
#
loop_
_entity_poly.entity_id
_entity_poly.type
_entity_poly.pdbx_seq_one_letter_code
_entity_poly.pdbx_strand_id
1 'polypeptide(L)'
;EYSIEAMFENNFIHASNFIEEIIKIEPENFFCVSTDKATNPVSIMGATKKIMEDIIFSYKNYFNITTARFANVAFSNGSLLESYIFRFNKNQPIVCPKDIHRYFVSGEEAGLLCLLACFLGNSSEIFIPKLSTKQLTIFPKTIEYFFNELGLNISYCETDIEAKEKIVNQNINLNKEYPVYLFNTDTSGEKLYEEFYTDDDIVNWERFESIGIISHIEAKKFDRKNILKSAEKMFSSEISKKDIIKFLNRFVVDFEYIDKNKYLDDKM
;
A
#
# COMPACT_ATOMS: atom_id res chain seq x y z
N GLU A 1 -14.19 9.53 8.11
CA GLU A 1 -15.04 8.33 8.25
C GLU A 1 -15.40 7.77 6.87
N TYR A 2 -16.07 8.54 6.01
CA TYR A 2 -16.37 8.16 4.61
C TYR A 2 -15.23 7.53 3.80
N SER A 3 -13.98 7.99 3.93
CA SER A 3 -12.84 7.41 3.20
C SER A 3 -12.50 5.98 3.64
N ILE A 4 -12.67 5.68 4.92
CA ILE A 4 -12.42 4.35 5.49
C ILE A 4 -13.51 3.38 5.04
N GLU A 5 -14.76 3.86 5.04
CA GLU A 5 -15.93 3.12 4.58
C GLU A 5 -15.78 2.74 3.10
N ALA A 6 -15.57 3.74 2.24
CA ALA A 6 -15.38 3.53 0.80
C ALA A 6 -14.20 2.60 0.49
N MET A 7 -13.10 2.71 1.25
CA MET A 7 -11.95 1.81 1.12
C MET A 7 -12.31 0.37 1.48
N PHE A 8 -13.06 0.16 2.57
CA PHE A 8 -13.50 -1.16 2.99
C PHE A 8 -14.47 -1.77 1.98
N GLU A 9 -15.49 -1.02 1.56
CA GLU A 9 -16.46 -1.48 0.55
C GLU A 9 -15.75 -1.87 -0.75
N ASN A 10 -14.85 -1.02 -1.23
CA ASN A 10 -14.11 -1.27 -2.46
C ASN A 10 -13.18 -2.48 -2.37
N ASN A 11 -12.35 -2.54 -1.32
CA ASN A 11 -11.36 -3.61 -1.20
C ASN A 11 -12.02 -4.96 -0.86
N PHE A 12 -13.10 -4.97 -0.07
CA PHE A 12 -13.66 -6.21 0.45
C PHE A 12 -15.01 -6.56 -0.16
N ILE A 13 -16.03 -5.71 -0.01
CA ILE A 13 -17.41 -6.04 -0.41
C ILE A 13 -17.52 -6.14 -1.94
N HIS A 14 -17.06 -5.12 -2.66
CA HIS A 14 -17.11 -5.11 -4.12
C HIS A 14 -16.24 -6.21 -4.73
N ALA A 15 -15.04 -6.47 -4.18
CA ALA A 15 -14.20 -7.58 -4.63
C ALA A 15 -14.89 -8.95 -4.43
N SER A 16 -15.56 -9.15 -3.29
CA SER A 16 -16.32 -10.36 -2.99
C SER A 16 -17.51 -10.53 -3.95
N ASN A 17 -18.26 -9.47 -4.21
CA ASN A 17 -19.39 -9.52 -5.12
C ASN A 17 -18.93 -9.74 -6.57
N PHE A 18 -17.83 -9.11 -6.96
CA PHE A 18 -17.25 -9.28 -8.29
C PHE A 18 -16.81 -10.73 -8.52
N ILE A 19 -16.14 -11.36 -7.56
CA ILE A 19 -15.70 -12.75 -7.73
C ILE A 19 -16.88 -13.72 -7.80
N GLU A 20 -17.98 -13.47 -7.06
CA GLU A 20 -19.21 -14.27 -7.17
C GLU A 20 -19.86 -14.19 -8.56
N GLU A 21 -19.80 -13.04 -9.22
CA GLU A 21 -20.26 -12.89 -10.59
C GLU A 21 -19.32 -13.57 -11.60
N ILE A 22 -18.00 -13.45 -11.40
CA ILE A 22 -16.98 -14.05 -12.27
C ILE A 22 -17.03 -15.58 -12.28
N ILE A 23 -17.47 -16.22 -11.19
CA ILE A 23 -17.68 -17.69 -11.16
C ILE A 23 -18.63 -18.15 -12.28
N LYS A 24 -19.58 -17.33 -12.71
CA LYS A 24 -20.53 -17.69 -13.78
C LYS A 24 -19.86 -17.72 -15.17
N ILE A 25 -18.69 -17.10 -15.31
CA ILE A 25 -17.92 -16.98 -16.55
C ILE A 25 -16.77 -18.01 -16.59
N GLU A 26 -16.31 -18.48 -15.41
CA GLU A 26 -15.25 -19.48 -15.27
C GLU A 26 -13.97 -19.09 -16.05
N PRO A 27 -13.33 -17.94 -15.74
CA PRO A 27 -12.10 -17.55 -16.43
C PRO A 27 -10.99 -18.57 -16.17
N GLU A 28 -10.07 -18.74 -17.12
CA GLU A 28 -8.90 -19.61 -16.90
C GLU A 28 -8.02 -19.08 -15.77
N ASN A 29 -7.80 -17.76 -15.75
CA ASN A 29 -6.97 -17.07 -14.76
C ASN A 29 -7.68 -15.83 -14.20
N PHE A 30 -7.61 -15.65 -12.89
CA PHE A 30 -8.04 -14.46 -12.18
C PHE A 30 -6.88 -13.92 -11.35
N PHE A 31 -6.52 -12.66 -11.64
CA PHE A 31 -5.45 -11.96 -10.94
C PHE A 31 -6.02 -10.81 -10.12
N CYS A 32 -5.54 -10.66 -8.89
CA CYS A 32 -5.86 -9.50 -8.04
C CYS A 32 -4.61 -8.88 -7.41
N VAL A 33 -4.60 -7.55 -7.34
CA VAL A 33 -3.52 -6.79 -6.70
C VAL A 33 -3.74 -6.72 -5.20
N SER A 34 -2.78 -7.25 -4.45
CA SER A 34 -2.65 -7.04 -3.03
C SER A 34 -1.51 -6.04 -2.72
N THR A 35 -1.02 -6.02 -1.49
CA THR A 35 0.00 -5.08 -1.00
C THR A 35 0.82 -5.75 0.09
N ASP A 36 2.06 -5.30 0.23
CA ASP A 36 2.92 -5.53 1.41
C ASP A 36 2.17 -5.31 2.74
N LYS A 37 1.19 -4.39 2.79
CA LYS A 37 0.41 -4.06 3.99
C LYS A 37 -0.55 -5.16 4.43
N ALA A 38 -0.78 -6.18 3.59
CA ALA A 38 -1.54 -7.36 3.98
C ALA A 38 -0.76 -8.28 4.93
N THR A 39 0.58 -8.17 4.94
CA THR A 39 1.47 -8.86 5.89
C THR A 39 1.43 -8.15 7.24
N ASN A 40 1.07 -8.84 8.34
CA ASN A 40 0.98 -8.29 9.71
C ASN A 40 0.29 -6.91 9.74
N PRO A 41 -1.00 -6.81 9.39
CA PRO A 41 -1.64 -5.53 9.15
C PRO A 41 -1.72 -4.70 10.43
N VAL A 42 -1.24 -3.46 10.39
CA VAL A 42 -1.36 -2.47 11.49
C VAL A 42 -2.27 -1.28 11.13
N SER A 43 -2.80 -1.30 9.90
CA SER A 43 -3.69 -0.28 9.36
C SER A 43 -4.97 -0.90 8.80
N ILE A 44 -6.04 -0.11 8.74
CA ILE A 44 -7.33 -0.58 8.19
C ILE A 44 -7.16 -0.96 6.71
N MET A 45 -6.37 -0.21 5.93
CA MET A 45 -6.05 -0.56 4.54
C MET A 45 -5.43 -1.95 4.44
N GLY A 46 -4.38 -2.21 5.23
CA GLY A 46 -3.70 -3.51 5.25
C GLY A 46 -4.64 -4.64 5.62
N ALA A 47 -5.47 -4.46 6.65
CA ALA A 47 -6.44 -5.45 7.08
C ALA A 47 -7.53 -5.71 6.03
N THR A 48 -8.03 -4.67 5.34
CA THR A 48 -9.01 -4.85 4.24
C THR A 48 -8.42 -5.61 3.05
N LYS A 49 -7.12 -5.41 2.76
CA LYS A 49 -6.41 -6.14 1.72
C LYS A 49 -6.13 -7.59 2.13
N LYS A 50 -5.81 -7.83 3.40
CA LYS A 50 -5.64 -9.18 3.93
C LYS A 50 -6.93 -10.00 3.85
N ILE A 51 -8.06 -9.46 4.32
CA ILE A 51 -9.34 -10.18 4.22
C ILE A 51 -9.80 -10.36 2.76
N MET A 52 -9.47 -9.41 1.87
CA MET A 52 -9.69 -9.55 0.43
C MET A 52 -8.86 -10.70 -0.17
N GLU A 53 -7.57 -10.84 0.18
CA GLU A 53 -6.75 -11.99 -0.23
C GLU A 53 -7.40 -13.31 0.22
N ASP A 54 -7.76 -13.41 1.50
CA ASP A 54 -8.35 -14.63 2.07
C ASP A 54 -9.69 -14.96 1.38
N ILE A 55 -10.53 -13.95 1.09
CA ILE A 55 -11.79 -14.16 0.38
C ILE A 55 -11.55 -14.66 -1.04
N ILE A 56 -10.65 -14.03 -1.79
CA ILE A 56 -10.40 -14.35 -3.19
C ILE A 56 -9.82 -15.77 -3.31
N PHE A 57 -8.83 -16.12 -2.48
CA PHE A 57 -8.26 -17.47 -2.49
C PHE A 57 -9.23 -18.56 -2.03
N SER A 58 -10.30 -18.23 -1.28
CA SER A 58 -11.37 -19.19 -0.97
C SER A 58 -12.15 -19.68 -2.20
N TYR A 59 -11.95 -19.05 -3.36
CA TYR A 59 -12.51 -19.45 -4.67
C TYR A 59 -11.50 -20.19 -5.56
N LYS A 60 -10.31 -20.55 -5.07
CA LYS A 60 -9.24 -21.23 -5.84
C LYS A 60 -9.65 -22.53 -6.54
N ASN A 61 -10.74 -23.17 -6.11
CA ASN A 61 -11.26 -24.41 -6.69
C ASN A 61 -12.15 -24.18 -7.92
N TYR A 62 -12.52 -22.93 -8.22
CA TYR A 62 -13.33 -22.57 -9.38
C TYR A 62 -12.46 -22.20 -10.59
N PHE A 63 -11.34 -21.52 -10.37
CA PHE A 63 -10.40 -21.10 -11.42
C PHE A 63 -9.02 -20.82 -10.82
N ASN A 64 -8.02 -20.61 -11.67
CA ASN A 64 -6.66 -20.28 -11.24
C ASN A 64 -6.64 -18.86 -10.65
N ILE A 65 -6.26 -18.73 -9.38
CA ILE A 65 -6.24 -17.45 -8.68
C ILE A 65 -4.83 -17.12 -8.23
N THR A 66 -4.32 -15.98 -8.67
CA THR A 66 -2.99 -15.49 -8.31
C THR A 66 -3.06 -14.05 -7.83
N THR A 67 -2.10 -13.65 -7.00
CA THR A 67 -1.96 -12.26 -6.58
C THR A 67 -0.50 -11.83 -6.62
N ALA A 68 -0.27 -10.53 -6.46
CA ALA A 68 1.06 -9.98 -6.25
C ALA A 68 1.04 -9.02 -5.06
N ARG A 69 2.13 -8.98 -4.30
CA ARG A 69 2.44 -7.94 -3.32
C ARG A 69 3.71 -7.24 -3.77
N PHE A 70 3.63 -5.93 -4.00
CA PHE A 70 4.79 -5.13 -4.34
C PHE A 70 4.92 -3.94 -3.40
N ALA A 71 6.12 -3.35 -3.43
CA ALA A 71 6.51 -2.21 -2.61
C ALA A 71 5.77 -0.93 -3.03
N ASN A 72 6.19 0.23 -2.52
CA ASN A 72 5.76 1.50 -3.07
C ASN A 72 6.13 1.60 -4.56
N VAL A 73 5.14 1.85 -5.40
CA VAL A 73 5.36 2.21 -6.80
C VAL A 73 5.76 3.69 -6.84
N ALA A 74 6.97 3.98 -7.31
CA ALA A 74 7.49 5.34 -7.36
C ALA A 74 6.59 6.22 -8.24
N PHE A 75 6.23 7.39 -7.72
CA PHE A 75 5.35 8.36 -8.40
C PHE A 75 3.97 7.82 -8.81
N SER A 76 3.45 6.79 -8.14
CA SER A 76 2.07 6.35 -8.35
C SER A 76 1.08 7.41 -7.87
N ASN A 77 -0.14 7.40 -8.43
CA ASN A 77 -1.21 8.31 -8.03
C ASN A 77 -1.47 8.26 -6.51
N GLY A 78 -1.57 9.43 -5.90
CA GLY A 78 -1.75 9.63 -4.46
C GLY A 78 -0.51 9.38 -3.61
N SER A 79 0.65 9.06 -4.20
CA SER A 79 1.88 8.83 -3.44
C SER A 79 2.54 10.13 -3.00
N LEU A 80 3.34 10.05 -1.92
CA LEU A 80 4.17 11.17 -1.48
C LEU A 80 5.11 11.65 -2.60
N LEU A 81 5.67 10.74 -3.41
CA LEU A 81 6.54 11.08 -4.53
C LEU A 81 5.80 11.85 -5.62
N GLU A 82 4.55 11.48 -5.92
CA GLU A 82 3.69 12.26 -6.85
C GLU A 82 3.41 13.66 -6.30
N SER A 83 3.24 13.78 -4.98
CA SER A 83 3.07 15.09 -4.34
C SER A 83 4.26 16.03 -4.60
N TYR A 84 5.48 15.51 -4.80
CA TYR A 84 6.65 16.33 -5.12
C TYR A 84 6.44 17.07 -6.43
N ILE A 85 5.95 16.37 -7.46
CA ILE A 85 5.63 16.95 -8.77
C ILE A 85 4.55 18.02 -8.63
N PHE A 86 3.46 17.72 -7.92
CA PHE A 86 2.37 18.68 -7.77
C PHE A 86 2.78 19.93 -6.99
N ARG A 87 3.54 19.76 -5.89
CA ARG A 87 3.99 20.88 -5.07
C ARG A 87 5.02 21.72 -5.80
N PHE A 88 5.95 21.09 -6.50
CA PHE A 88 6.90 21.78 -7.36
C PHE A 88 6.18 22.62 -8.42
N ASN A 89 5.23 22.04 -9.15
CA ASN A 89 4.45 22.75 -10.17
C ASN A 89 3.59 23.89 -9.62
N LYS A 90 3.22 23.82 -8.33
CA LYS A 90 2.44 24.86 -7.64
C LYS A 90 3.30 25.87 -6.88
N ASN A 91 4.63 25.79 -6.97
CA ASN A 91 5.55 26.57 -6.13
C ASN A 91 5.19 26.47 -4.64
N GLN A 92 5.02 25.24 -4.16
CA GLN A 92 4.73 24.93 -2.76
C GLN A 92 5.93 24.21 -2.14
N PRO A 93 6.22 24.40 -0.84
CA PRO A 93 7.35 23.75 -0.20
C PRO A 93 7.11 22.24 -0.15
N ILE A 94 8.14 21.43 -0.39
CA ILE A 94 8.02 19.97 -0.30
C ILE A 94 8.19 19.54 1.15
N VAL A 95 7.33 18.61 1.59
CA VAL A 95 7.34 18.04 2.94
C VAL A 95 7.60 16.55 2.86
N CYS A 96 8.40 16.02 3.77
CA CYS A 96 8.88 14.65 3.68
C CYS A 96 9.23 14.08 5.07
N PRO A 97 8.87 12.82 5.39
CA PRO A 97 9.27 12.19 6.65
C PRO A 97 10.76 11.81 6.62
N LYS A 98 11.49 12.00 7.72
CA LYS A 98 12.94 11.72 7.76
C LYS A 98 13.34 10.34 8.23
N ASP A 99 12.42 9.61 8.86
CA ASP A 99 12.67 8.36 9.60
C ASP A 99 12.01 7.13 8.95
N ILE A 100 11.22 7.32 7.88
CA ILE A 100 10.54 6.21 7.20
C ILE A 100 11.42 5.61 6.10
N HIS A 101 11.50 4.28 6.10
CA HIS A 101 12.24 3.48 5.14
C HIS A 101 11.26 2.69 4.27
N ARG A 102 11.44 2.74 2.94
CA ARG A 102 10.60 2.03 1.98
C ARG A 102 11.42 1.39 0.88
N TYR A 103 10.85 0.35 0.29
CA TYR A 103 11.29 -0.14 -0.99
C TYR A 103 10.50 0.59 -2.09
N PHE A 104 11.18 0.89 -3.19
CA PHE A 104 10.55 1.50 -4.36
C PHE A 104 10.76 0.61 -5.57
N VAL A 105 9.70 0.46 -6.36
CA VAL A 105 9.73 -0.13 -7.70
C VAL A 105 9.16 0.88 -8.69
N SER A 106 9.60 0.82 -9.94
CA SER A 106 9.00 1.57 -11.03
C SER A 106 7.60 1.05 -11.37
N GLY A 107 6.81 1.87 -12.07
CA GLY A 107 5.52 1.43 -12.61
C GLY A 107 5.65 0.25 -13.59
N GLU A 108 6.73 0.21 -14.36
CA GLU A 108 7.02 -0.89 -15.29
C GLU A 108 7.32 -2.20 -14.56
N GLU A 109 8.16 -2.17 -13.52
CA GLU A 109 8.46 -3.35 -12.69
C GLU A 109 7.20 -3.89 -11.99
N ALA A 110 6.36 -3.00 -11.46
CA ALA A 110 5.09 -3.39 -10.83
C ALA A 110 4.11 -3.99 -11.85
N GLY A 111 4.00 -3.39 -13.04
CA GLY A 111 3.17 -3.91 -14.14
C GLY A 111 3.65 -5.29 -14.63
N LEU A 112 4.97 -5.46 -14.75
CA LEU A 112 5.57 -6.73 -15.16
C LEU A 112 5.34 -7.82 -14.11
N LEU A 113 5.46 -7.50 -12.82
CA LEU A 113 5.15 -8.46 -11.76
C LEU A 113 3.70 -8.92 -11.82
N CYS A 114 2.75 -7.99 -12.02
CA CYS A 114 1.32 -8.31 -12.19
C CYS A 114 1.10 -9.25 -13.39
N LEU A 115 1.74 -8.94 -14.52
CA LEU A 115 1.64 -9.76 -15.73
C LEU A 115 2.19 -11.17 -15.49
N LEU A 116 3.38 -11.28 -14.90
CA LEU A 116 4.00 -12.57 -14.61
C LEU A 116 3.17 -13.40 -13.63
N ALA A 117 2.60 -12.78 -12.60
CA ALA A 117 1.70 -13.45 -11.66
C ALA A 117 0.45 -14.02 -12.35
N CYS A 118 -0.15 -13.25 -13.26
CA CYS A 118 -1.34 -13.65 -14.00
C CYS A 118 -1.08 -14.84 -14.95
N PHE A 119 0.06 -14.84 -15.65
CA PHE A 119 0.36 -15.83 -16.68
C PHE A 119 1.13 -17.05 -16.19
N LEU A 120 1.96 -16.92 -15.15
CA LEU A 120 2.87 -17.98 -14.70
C LEU A 120 2.51 -18.53 -13.32
N GLY A 121 1.60 -17.88 -12.59
CA GLY A 121 1.23 -18.32 -11.26
C GLY A 121 0.29 -19.51 -11.26
N ASN A 122 0.47 -20.40 -10.28
CA ASN A 122 -0.48 -21.43 -9.94
C ASN A 122 -1.45 -20.92 -8.87
N SER A 123 -2.58 -21.60 -8.74
CA SER A 123 -3.66 -21.13 -7.88
C SER A 123 -3.17 -21.10 -6.43
N SER A 124 -3.53 -20.02 -5.71
CA SER A 124 -3.02 -19.72 -4.36
C SER A 124 -1.57 -19.26 -4.28
N GLU A 125 -0.97 -18.81 -5.37
CA GLU A 125 0.37 -18.20 -5.33
C GLU A 125 0.31 -16.67 -5.26
N ILE A 126 1.20 -16.11 -4.42
CA ILE A 126 1.42 -14.67 -4.27
C ILE A 126 2.84 -14.36 -4.75
N PHE A 127 2.93 -13.48 -5.74
CA PHE A 127 4.19 -13.06 -6.34
C PHE A 127 4.75 -11.85 -5.59
N ILE A 128 6.00 -11.93 -5.15
CA ILE A 128 6.70 -10.85 -4.47
C ILE A 128 8.03 -10.52 -5.15
N PRO A 129 8.43 -9.25 -5.23
CA PRO A 129 9.73 -8.90 -5.78
C PRO A 129 10.84 -9.34 -4.83
N LYS A 130 11.95 -9.87 -5.37
CA LYS A 130 13.15 -10.18 -4.60
C LYS A 130 13.96 -8.91 -4.38
N LEU A 131 13.78 -8.30 -3.21
CA LEU A 131 14.42 -7.05 -2.85
C LEU A 131 15.49 -7.29 -1.78
N SER A 132 16.65 -6.67 -1.96
CA SER A 132 17.75 -6.70 -1.00
C SER A 132 17.67 -5.52 -0.04
N THR A 133 18.17 -5.69 1.18
CA THR A 133 18.25 -4.60 2.19
C THR A 133 19.02 -3.37 1.69
N LYS A 134 19.88 -3.52 0.68
CA LYS A 134 20.59 -2.41 0.02
C LYS A 134 19.68 -1.49 -0.78
N GLN A 135 18.50 -1.97 -1.20
CA GLN A 135 17.51 -1.20 -1.94
C GLN A 135 16.55 -0.43 -1.02
N LEU A 136 16.61 -0.69 0.29
CA LEU A 136 15.82 0.04 1.27
C LEU A 136 16.25 1.52 1.26
N THR A 137 15.28 2.41 1.04
CA THR A 137 15.53 3.84 0.81
C THR A 137 14.74 4.68 1.80
N ILE A 138 15.38 5.69 2.38
CA ILE A 138 14.71 6.72 3.18
C ILE A 138 14.17 7.82 2.28
N PHE A 139 13.03 8.41 2.63
CA PHE A 139 12.45 9.48 1.82
C PHE A 139 13.32 10.74 1.65
N PRO A 140 14.20 11.17 2.58
CA PRO A 140 15.12 12.26 2.31
C PRO A 140 16.01 12.01 1.07
N LYS A 141 16.36 10.74 0.81
CA LYS A 141 17.13 10.37 -0.39
C LYS A 141 16.31 10.47 -1.67
N THR A 142 14.99 10.23 -1.62
CA THR A 142 14.13 10.39 -2.80
C THR A 142 13.97 11.87 -3.17
N ILE A 143 13.98 12.77 -2.18
CA ILE A 143 14.04 14.23 -2.39
C ILE A 143 15.35 14.63 -3.07
N GLU A 144 16.49 14.10 -2.59
CA GLU A 144 17.80 14.35 -3.22
C GLU A 144 17.81 13.91 -4.69
N TYR A 145 17.32 12.71 -5.00
CA TYR A 145 17.20 12.26 -6.40
C TYR A 145 16.32 13.18 -7.24
N PHE A 146 15.17 13.59 -6.70
CA PHE A 146 14.23 14.47 -7.40
C PHE A 146 14.86 15.82 -7.75
N PHE A 147 15.54 16.49 -6.81
CA PHE A 147 16.13 17.81 -7.06
C PHE A 147 17.44 17.75 -7.84
N ASN A 148 18.22 16.66 -7.72
CA ASN A 148 19.37 16.43 -8.58
C ASN A 148 18.97 16.35 -10.06
N GLU A 149 17.87 15.66 -10.36
CA GLU A 149 17.32 15.58 -11.72
C GLU A 149 16.87 16.95 -12.25
N LEU A 150 16.34 17.81 -11.37
CA LEU A 150 15.94 19.18 -11.71
C LEU A 150 17.13 20.17 -11.77
N GLY A 151 18.34 19.76 -11.37
CA GLY A 151 19.50 20.64 -11.28
C GLY A 151 19.36 21.76 -10.24
N LEU A 152 18.64 21.47 -9.15
CA LEU A 152 18.37 22.40 -8.05
C LEU A 152 19.01 21.90 -6.75
N ASN A 153 19.45 22.85 -5.92
CA ASN A 153 19.91 22.60 -4.56
C ASN A 153 18.72 22.58 -3.59
N ILE A 154 18.88 21.88 -2.47
CA ILE A 154 17.87 21.80 -1.42
C ILE A 154 18.19 22.81 -0.32
N SER A 155 17.20 23.62 0.06
CA SER A 155 17.26 24.46 1.26
C SER A 155 16.41 23.82 2.36
N TYR A 156 17.04 23.10 3.28
CA TYR A 156 16.29 22.50 4.38
C TYR A 156 15.77 23.58 5.34
N CYS A 157 14.53 23.39 5.78
CA CYS A 157 13.83 24.23 6.74
C CYS A 157 13.54 23.44 8.01
N GLU A 158 13.53 24.12 9.16
CA GLU A 158 13.24 23.52 10.46
C GLU A 158 11.73 23.42 10.73
N THR A 159 10.92 24.24 10.06
CA THR A 159 9.46 24.25 10.21
C THR A 159 8.73 24.37 8.87
N ASP A 160 7.46 23.98 8.86
CA ASP A 160 6.59 24.17 7.70
C ASP A 160 6.34 25.66 7.41
N ILE A 161 6.27 26.48 8.46
CA ILE A 161 6.14 27.95 8.37
C ILE A 161 7.36 28.54 7.64
N GLU A 162 8.57 28.20 8.08
CA GLU A 162 9.81 28.68 7.43
C GLU A 162 9.85 28.27 5.96
N ALA A 163 9.45 27.04 5.64
CA ALA A 163 9.42 26.56 4.26
C ALA A 163 8.43 27.36 3.39
N LYS A 164 7.25 27.69 3.93
CA LYS A 164 6.26 28.55 3.27
C LYS A 164 6.75 29.98 3.10
N GLU A 165 7.44 30.54 4.09
CA GLU A 165 7.99 31.90 3.98
C GLU A 165 9.11 31.96 2.92
N LYS A 166 9.99 30.95 2.88
CA LYS A 166 11.06 30.88 1.87
C LYS A 166 10.50 30.77 0.45
N ILE A 167 9.50 29.92 0.20
CA ILE A 167 8.95 29.75 -1.16
C ILE A 167 8.30 31.04 -1.68
N VAL A 168 7.71 31.86 -0.78
CA VAL A 168 7.07 33.14 -1.14
C VAL A 168 8.10 34.24 -1.38
N ASN A 169 9.16 34.27 -0.58
CA ASN A 169 10.13 35.36 -0.57
C ASN A 169 11.37 35.12 -1.46
N GLN A 170 11.65 33.86 -1.86
CA GLN A 170 12.81 33.52 -2.68
C GLN A 170 12.44 33.42 -4.16
N ASN A 171 13.30 34.00 -5.01
CA ASN A 171 13.25 33.75 -6.44
C ASN A 171 14.07 32.48 -6.75
N ILE A 172 13.38 31.34 -6.79
CA ILE A 172 13.95 30.00 -7.01
C ILE A 172 14.81 29.95 -8.27
N ASN A 173 14.41 30.66 -9.33
CA ASN A 173 15.13 30.71 -10.61
C ASN A 173 16.52 31.35 -10.51
N LEU A 174 16.72 32.27 -9.56
CA LEU A 174 18.00 32.95 -9.35
C LEU A 174 18.91 32.18 -8.41
N ASN A 175 18.36 31.65 -7.31
CA ASN A 175 19.15 31.02 -6.26
C ASN A 175 19.39 29.52 -6.50
N LYS A 176 18.62 28.90 -7.41
CA LYS A 176 18.60 27.45 -7.65
C LYS A 176 18.41 26.63 -6.36
N GLU A 177 17.71 27.18 -5.37
CA GLU A 177 17.45 26.52 -4.09
C GLU A 177 15.94 26.34 -3.91
N TYR A 178 15.53 25.15 -3.48
CA TYR A 178 14.12 24.84 -3.22
C TYR A 178 13.90 24.48 -1.74
N PRO A 179 12.92 25.09 -1.05
CA PRO A 179 12.68 24.84 0.37
C PRO A 179 12.03 23.47 0.62
N VAL A 180 12.62 22.70 1.53
CA VAL A 180 12.15 21.37 1.94
C VAL A 180 12.04 21.31 3.46
N TYR A 181 10.92 20.82 3.97
CA TYR A 181 10.74 20.55 5.39
C TYR A 181 10.72 19.04 5.66
N LEU A 182 11.63 18.59 6.53
CA LEU A 182 11.72 17.20 6.97
C LEU A 182 11.09 17.01 8.35
N PHE A 183 10.08 16.16 8.48
CA PHE A 183 9.37 15.91 9.74
C PHE A 183 9.64 14.51 10.33
N ASN A 184 9.47 14.36 11.65
CA ASN A 184 9.47 13.05 12.32
C ASN A 184 8.09 12.38 12.19
N THR A 185 8.08 11.07 12.00
CA THR A 185 6.82 10.33 11.83
C THR A 185 6.13 10.09 13.16
N ASP A 186 4.89 10.55 13.26
CA ASP A 186 4.00 10.38 14.42
C ASP A 186 2.58 9.94 14.01
N THR A 187 2.42 9.45 12.78
CA THR A 187 1.12 9.09 12.19
C THR A 187 0.64 7.70 12.63
N SER A 188 -0.69 7.53 12.66
CA SER A 188 -1.37 6.27 12.97
C SER A 188 -1.15 5.23 11.87
N GLY A 189 -0.98 3.95 12.24
CA GLY A 189 -0.97 2.83 11.28
C GLY A 189 0.21 2.77 10.29
N GLU A 190 1.24 3.59 10.48
CA GLU A 190 2.43 3.59 9.62
C GLU A 190 3.50 2.64 10.18
N LYS A 191 3.94 1.67 9.38
CA LYS A 191 5.10 0.83 9.73
C LYS A 191 6.40 1.57 9.45
N LEU A 192 7.43 1.38 10.27
CA LEU A 192 8.76 1.97 10.00
C LEU A 192 9.45 1.30 8.79
N TYR A 193 9.14 0.03 8.53
CA TYR A 193 9.61 -0.76 7.39
C TYR A 193 8.48 -1.66 6.86
N GLU A 194 8.53 -2.00 5.57
CA GLU A 194 7.56 -2.89 4.92
C GLU A 194 8.11 -4.33 4.88
N GLU A 195 7.21 -5.31 5.01
CA GLU A 195 7.48 -6.75 4.96
C GLU A 195 6.61 -7.39 3.88
N PHE A 196 7.19 -8.21 3.00
CA PHE A 196 6.44 -8.89 1.93
C PHE A 196 5.86 -10.24 2.34
N TYR A 197 6.42 -10.83 3.40
CA TYR A 197 6.09 -12.16 3.92
C TYR A 197 6.34 -12.19 5.44
N THR A 198 5.64 -13.08 6.15
CA THR A 198 5.85 -13.33 7.60
C THR A 198 6.77 -14.54 7.84
N ASP A 199 7.12 -14.80 9.10
CA ASP A 199 7.84 -16.03 9.49
C ASP A 199 7.02 -17.31 9.24
N ASP A 200 5.69 -17.20 9.11
CA ASP A 200 4.79 -18.31 8.80
C ASP A 200 4.66 -18.57 7.29
N ASP A 201 5.07 -17.61 6.45
CA ASP A 201 5.01 -17.74 5.00
C ASP A 201 6.17 -18.61 4.48
N ILE A 202 5.84 -19.64 3.69
CA ILE A 202 6.83 -20.44 2.97
C ILE A 202 7.05 -19.79 1.60
N VAL A 203 8.27 -19.26 1.40
CA VAL A 203 8.64 -18.58 0.15
C VAL A 203 9.57 -19.44 -0.71
N ASN A 204 9.17 -19.71 -1.94
CA ASN A 204 10.01 -20.32 -2.96
C ASN A 204 10.79 -19.24 -3.73
N TRP A 205 12.11 -19.20 -3.51
CA TRP A 205 13.05 -18.28 -4.17
C TRP A 205 13.82 -18.90 -5.35
N GLU A 206 13.57 -20.18 -5.66
CA GLU A 206 14.30 -20.93 -6.68
C GLU A 206 13.57 -20.93 -8.04
N ARG A 207 12.24 -20.76 -8.03
CA ARG A 207 11.44 -20.81 -9.27
C ARG A 207 11.78 -19.68 -10.25
N PHE A 208 12.10 -18.50 -9.74
CA PHE A 208 12.43 -17.32 -10.54
C PHE A 208 13.62 -16.57 -9.92
N GLU A 209 14.46 -15.97 -10.75
CA GLU A 209 15.69 -15.30 -10.29
C GLU A 209 15.40 -14.10 -9.38
N SER A 210 14.42 -13.27 -9.76
CA SER A 210 14.11 -11.98 -9.14
C SER A 210 12.73 -11.92 -8.47
N ILE A 211 12.02 -13.06 -8.38
CA ILE A 211 10.66 -13.13 -7.82
C ILE A 211 10.59 -14.26 -6.80
N GLY A 212 10.03 -13.96 -5.64
CA GLY A 212 9.64 -14.95 -4.65
C GLY A 212 8.18 -15.36 -4.83
N ILE A 213 7.89 -16.63 -4.58
CA ILE A 213 6.53 -17.17 -4.64
C ILE A 213 6.11 -17.64 -3.26
N ILE A 214 5.10 -17.00 -2.69
CA ILE A 214 4.46 -17.46 -1.46
C ILE A 214 3.28 -18.36 -1.84
N SER A 215 3.18 -19.52 -1.20
CA SER A 215 1.96 -20.34 -1.29
C SER A 215 1.00 -19.93 -0.18
N HIS A 216 -0.13 -19.33 -0.56
CA HIS A 216 -1.15 -18.91 0.38
C HIS A 216 -1.73 -20.11 1.14
N ILE A 217 -1.67 -20.03 2.48
CA ILE A 217 -2.27 -21.02 3.37
C ILE A 217 -3.65 -20.52 3.78
N GLU A 218 -4.67 -21.14 3.21
CA GLU A 218 -6.07 -20.84 3.55
C GLU A 218 -6.36 -21.20 5.01
N ALA A 219 -7.04 -20.30 5.73
CA ALA A 219 -7.48 -20.57 7.09
C ALA A 219 -8.47 -21.76 7.11
N LYS A 220 -8.24 -22.74 8.00
CA LYS A 220 -8.96 -24.03 8.06
C LYS A 220 -10.50 -23.96 8.13
N LYS A 221 -11.09 -22.80 8.45
CA LYS A 221 -12.55 -22.57 8.51
C LYS A 221 -12.91 -21.12 8.11
N PHE A 222 -12.67 -20.76 6.86
CA PHE A 222 -13.07 -19.46 6.34
C PHE A 222 -14.49 -19.50 5.74
N ASP A 223 -15.49 -19.00 6.48
CA ASP A 223 -16.89 -18.95 6.03
C ASP A 223 -17.18 -17.66 5.27
N ARG A 224 -16.81 -17.64 3.98
CA ARG A 224 -16.94 -16.46 3.11
C ARG A 224 -18.35 -15.87 3.09
N LYS A 225 -19.40 -16.71 3.08
CA LYS A 225 -20.80 -16.25 3.02
C LYS A 225 -21.21 -15.51 4.30
N ASN A 226 -20.78 -16.00 5.46
CA ASN A 226 -21.08 -15.36 6.73
C ASN A 226 -20.29 -14.06 6.89
N ILE A 227 -19.01 -14.05 6.50
CA ILE A 227 -18.17 -12.85 6.56
C ILE A 227 -18.75 -11.74 5.69
N LEU A 228 -19.09 -12.05 4.42
CA LEU A 228 -19.69 -11.08 3.50
C LEU A 228 -21.02 -10.55 4.01
N LYS A 229 -21.94 -11.42 4.43
CA LYS A 229 -23.23 -11.01 5.02
C LYS A 229 -23.06 -10.15 6.27
N SER A 230 -22.07 -10.46 7.10
CA SER A 230 -21.77 -9.67 8.30
C SER A 230 -21.24 -8.29 7.92
N ALA A 231 -20.46 -8.18 6.84
CA ALA A 231 -20.01 -6.89 6.33
C ALA A 231 -21.16 -6.09 5.74
N GLU A 232 -21.95 -6.65 4.82
CA GLU A 232 -23.11 -5.96 4.21
C GLU A 232 -24.10 -5.47 5.27
N LYS A 233 -24.37 -6.29 6.29
CA LYS A 233 -25.23 -5.88 7.41
C LYS A 233 -24.64 -4.71 8.19
N MET A 234 -23.32 -4.69 8.41
CA MET A 234 -22.65 -3.57 9.08
C MET A 234 -22.90 -2.27 8.31
N PHE A 235 -22.73 -2.28 6.99
CA PHE A 235 -22.92 -1.11 6.11
C PHE A 235 -24.39 -0.74 5.84
N SER A 236 -25.37 -1.54 6.30
CA SER A 236 -26.80 -1.24 6.14
C SER A 236 -27.33 -0.16 7.11
N SER A 237 -26.49 0.30 8.03
CA SER A 237 -26.78 1.35 9.02
C SER A 237 -25.64 2.36 9.08
N GLU A 238 -25.80 3.45 9.82
CA GLU A 238 -24.71 4.38 10.11
C GLU A 238 -23.58 3.63 10.84
N ILE A 239 -22.35 3.71 10.31
CA ILE A 239 -21.19 2.97 10.82
C ILE A 239 -20.13 3.89 11.37
N SER A 240 -19.45 3.43 12.43
CA SER A 240 -18.28 4.13 12.94
C SER A 240 -16.99 3.41 12.54
N LYS A 241 -15.88 4.14 12.58
CA LYS A 241 -14.52 3.56 12.46
C LYS A 241 -14.29 2.40 13.43
N LYS A 242 -14.87 2.45 14.64
CA LYS A 242 -14.74 1.40 15.66
C LYS A 242 -15.42 0.10 15.25
N ASP A 243 -16.55 0.19 14.54
CA ASP A 243 -17.28 -0.99 14.06
C ASP A 243 -16.47 -1.72 12.98
N ILE A 244 -15.86 -0.98 12.06
CA ILE A 244 -14.95 -1.52 11.04
C ILE A 244 -13.75 -2.23 11.68
N ILE A 245 -13.10 -1.59 12.66
CA ILE A 245 -11.95 -2.19 13.38
C ILE A 245 -12.39 -3.47 14.11
N LYS A 246 -13.55 -3.45 14.77
CA LYS A 246 -14.10 -4.62 15.46
C LYS A 246 -14.42 -5.77 14.50
N PHE A 247 -14.94 -5.45 13.32
CA PHE A 247 -15.16 -6.44 12.26
C PHE A 247 -13.83 -7.04 11.80
N LEU A 248 -12.82 -6.22 11.50
CA LEU A 248 -11.52 -6.69 11.03
C LEU A 248 -10.81 -7.53 12.08
N ASN A 249 -10.81 -7.13 13.35
CA ASN A 249 -10.26 -7.92 14.46
C ASN A 249 -10.90 -9.31 14.62
N ARG A 250 -12.13 -9.49 14.14
CA ARG A 250 -12.82 -10.77 14.21
C ARG A 250 -12.39 -11.73 13.10
N PHE A 251 -11.99 -11.21 11.94
CA PHE A 251 -11.83 -12.00 10.72
C PHE A 251 -10.42 -11.96 10.12
N VAL A 252 -9.62 -10.97 10.49
CA VAL A 252 -8.21 -10.84 10.09
C VAL A 252 -7.35 -11.27 11.27
N VAL A 253 -6.63 -12.37 11.09
CA VAL A 253 -5.65 -12.85 12.06
C VAL A 253 -4.50 -11.84 12.14
N ASP A 254 -3.97 -11.62 13.33
CA ASP A 254 -2.82 -10.72 13.60
C ASP A 254 -3.04 -9.24 13.24
N PHE A 255 -4.29 -8.79 13.17
CA PHE A 255 -4.60 -7.37 13.04
C PHE A 255 -4.43 -6.64 14.38
N GLU A 256 -3.41 -5.78 14.46
CA GLU A 256 -3.17 -4.91 15.62
C GLU A 256 -3.29 -3.44 15.21
N TYR A 257 -4.48 -2.86 15.41
CA TYR A 257 -4.71 -1.47 15.04
C TYR A 257 -4.06 -0.50 16.04
N ILE A 258 -3.12 0.33 15.57
CA ILE A 258 -2.46 1.37 16.38
C ILE A 258 -3.01 2.75 16.00
N ASP A 259 -3.85 3.35 16.84
CA ASP A 259 -4.35 4.72 16.66
C ASP A 259 -3.50 5.76 17.43
N LYS A 260 -2.94 6.72 16.69
CA LYS A 260 -2.24 7.90 17.21
C LYS A 260 -3.01 9.21 16.95
N ASN A 261 -4.22 9.17 16.38
CA ASN A 261 -5.04 10.34 15.98
C ASN A 261 -4.32 11.39 15.10
N LYS A 262 -3.34 10.98 14.29
CA LYS A 262 -2.61 11.85 13.35
C LYS A 262 -2.45 11.15 12.00
N TYR A 263 -2.77 11.82 10.90
CA TYR A 263 -2.73 11.22 9.56
C TYR A 263 -1.69 11.90 8.66
N LEU A 264 -1.20 11.17 7.65
CA LEU A 264 -0.23 11.74 6.69
C LEU A 264 -0.87 12.84 5.84
N ASP A 265 -2.15 12.68 5.49
CA ASP A 265 -2.94 13.66 4.73
C ASP A 265 -3.02 15.02 5.44
N ASP A 266 -2.95 15.06 6.77
CA ASP A 266 -2.93 16.32 7.52
C ASP A 266 -1.64 17.13 7.26
N LYS A 267 -0.59 16.46 6.78
CA LYS A 267 0.72 17.05 6.47
C LYS A 267 0.93 17.26 4.97
N MET A 268 0.13 16.64 4.10
CA MET A 268 0.20 16.78 2.63
C MET A 268 -0.66 17.96 2.17
#